data_AF-A0AA51X784-F1
#
_entry.id   AF-A0AA51X784-F1
#
_cell.length_a   1.000
_cell.length_b   1.000
_cell.length_c   1.000
_cell.angle_alpha   90.00
_cell.angle_beta   90.00
_cell.angle_gamma   90.00
#
_symmetry.space_group_name_H-M   'P 1'
#
loop_
_entity.id
_entity.type
_entity.pdbx_description
1 polymer ?
#
loop_
_entity_poly.entity_id
_entity_poly.type
_entity_poly.pdbx_seq_one_letter_code
_entity_poly.pdbx_strand_id
1 'polypeptide(L)'
;MIKDFLKRKEITKHAKLIVSQHLNELGIKKIKESESDKAEKKLDKVIKNIKYDLSKLRHKEKYGVYGKAKLLKEVQNCLNETELTEETIARIMKELFYI
;
A
#
# COMPACT_ATOMS: atom_id res chain seq x y z
N MET A 1 8.48 18.16 18.37
CA MET A 1 8.63 18.82 17.04
C MET A 1 9.61 18.09 16.12
N ILE A 2 10.93 18.02 16.39
CA ILE A 2 11.89 17.35 15.48
C ILE A 2 11.66 15.82 15.39
N LYS A 3 11.39 15.15 16.50
CA LYS A 3 11.12 13.70 16.54
C LYS A 3 9.86 13.30 15.76
N ASP A 4 8.80 14.11 15.84
CA ASP A 4 7.56 13.89 15.08
C ASP A 4 7.76 14.05 13.58
N PHE A 5 8.61 15.00 13.17
CA PHE A 5 8.95 15.21 11.77
C PHE A 5 9.76 14.04 11.18
N LEU A 6 10.73 13.52 11.94
CA LEU A 6 11.49 12.33 11.56
C LEU A 6 10.56 11.11 11.40
N LYS A 7 9.68 10.87 12.38
CA LYS A 7 8.72 9.76 12.35
C LYS A 7 7.77 9.85 11.15
N ARG A 8 7.37 11.07 10.74
CA ARG A 8 6.56 11.29 9.52
C ARG A 8 7.32 10.93 8.25
N LYS A 9 8.60 11.33 8.14
CA LYS A 9 9.44 10.97 6.99
C LYS A 9 9.64 9.46 6.88
N GLU A 10 9.81 8.76 8.02
CA GLU A 10 9.94 7.30 8.04
C GLU A 10 8.67 6.60 7.58
N ILE A 11 7.48 7.04 8.03
CA ILE A 11 6.20 6.48 7.56
C ILE A 11 6.08 6.61 6.03
N THR A 12 6.38 7.78 5.47
CA THR A 12 6.36 7.98 4.01
C THR A 12 7.35 7.06 3.31
N LYS A 13 8.58 6.92 3.82
CA LYS A 13 9.61 6.05 3.24
C LYS A 13 9.17 4.59 3.25
N HIS A 14 8.60 4.11 4.35
CA HIS A 14 8.12 2.74 4.47
C HIS A 14 6.90 2.45 3.58
N ALA A 15 5.95 3.38 3.50
CA ALA A 15 4.80 3.27 2.60
C ALA A 15 5.25 3.09 1.14
N LYS A 16 6.14 3.97 0.68
CA LYS A 16 6.72 3.92 -0.67
C LYS A 16 7.41 2.59 -0.94
N LEU A 17 8.23 2.12 0.00
CA LEU A 17 8.96 0.85 -0.14
C LEU A 17 8.02 -0.36 -0.26
N ILE A 18 6.99 -0.44 0.59
CA ILE A 18 6.05 -1.57 0.58
C ILE A 18 5.24 -1.58 -0.72
N VAL A 19 4.75 -0.42 -1.16
CA VAL A 19 3.98 -0.32 -2.41
C VAL A 19 4.86 -0.69 -3.61
N SER A 20 6.06 -0.13 -3.73
CA SER A 20 6.94 -0.41 -4.87
C SER A 20 7.44 -1.85 -4.93
N GLN A 21 7.57 -2.52 -3.77
CA GLN A 21 7.95 -3.93 -3.71
C GLN A 21 6.89 -4.86 -4.31
N HIS A 22 5.59 -4.55 -4.13
CA HIS A 22 4.48 -5.40 -4.58
C HIS A 22 3.79 -4.90 -5.86
N LEU A 23 3.91 -3.61 -6.17
CA LEU A 23 3.34 -2.94 -7.34
C LEU A 23 4.44 -2.17 -8.10
N ASN A 24 5.43 -2.91 -8.60
CA ASN A 24 6.36 -2.38 -9.59
C ASN A 24 5.73 -2.37 -10.99
N GLU A 25 6.37 -1.69 -11.93
CA GLU A 25 5.89 -1.57 -13.32
C GLU A 25 5.54 -2.92 -13.95
N LEU A 26 6.38 -3.93 -13.77
CA LEU A 26 6.14 -5.29 -14.27
C LEU A 26 4.93 -5.95 -13.61
N GLY A 27 4.73 -5.74 -12.32
CA GLY A 27 3.59 -6.24 -11.56
C GLY A 27 2.28 -5.62 -12.04
N ILE A 28 2.28 -4.30 -12.23
CA ILE A 28 1.13 -3.55 -12.76
C ILE A 28 0.80 -4.01 -14.17
N LYS A 29 1.80 -4.12 -15.05
CA LYS A 29 1.64 -4.61 -16.42
C LYS A 29 1.01 -6.01 -16.43
N LYS A 30 1.51 -6.93 -15.57
CA LYS A 30 0.95 -8.27 -15.43
C LYS A 30 -0.49 -8.29 -14.94
N ILE A 31 -0.94 -7.31 -14.16
CA ILE A 31 -2.35 -7.20 -13.75
C ILE A 31 -3.20 -6.71 -14.92
N LYS A 32 -2.75 -5.67 -15.63
CA LYS A 32 -3.46 -5.08 -16.77
C LYS A 32 -3.62 -6.03 -17.97
N GLU A 33 -2.58 -6.79 -18.29
CA GLU A 33 -2.54 -7.65 -19.49
C GLU A 33 -3.10 -9.05 -19.26
N SER A 34 -3.50 -9.39 -18.03
CA SER A 34 -4.08 -10.71 -17.75
C SER A 34 -5.56 -10.75 -18.08
N GLU A 35 -6.04 -11.94 -18.44
CA GLU A 35 -7.47 -12.27 -18.39
C GLU A 35 -8.05 -11.94 -17.02
N SER A 36 -9.32 -11.51 -16.97
CA SER A 36 -9.98 -10.96 -15.78
C SER A 36 -9.77 -11.83 -14.52
N ASP A 37 -10.09 -13.12 -14.57
CA ASP A 37 -9.92 -14.03 -13.42
C ASP A 37 -8.47 -14.14 -12.91
N LYS A 38 -7.50 -14.09 -13.82
CA LYS A 38 -6.07 -14.14 -13.47
C LYS A 38 -5.60 -12.80 -12.92
N ALA A 39 -6.10 -11.69 -13.46
CA ALA A 39 -5.84 -10.34 -12.97
C ALA A 39 -6.35 -10.19 -11.53
N GLU A 40 -7.56 -10.66 -11.25
CA GLU A 40 -8.15 -10.62 -9.90
C GLU A 40 -7.33 -11.42 -8.89
N LYS A 41 -6.96 -12.67 -9.20
CA LYS A 41 -6.14 -13.49 -8.30
C LYS A 41 -4.77 -12.86 -8.01
N LYS A 42 -4.18 -12.22 -9.02
CA LYS A 42 -2.91 -11.48 -8.86
C LYS A 42 -3.11 -10.26 -7.96
N LEU A 43 -4.17 -9.49 -8.18
CA LEU A 43 -4.51 -8.33 -7.38
C LEU A 43 -4.77 -8.71 -5.92
N ASP A 44 -5.53 -9.76 -5.65
CA ASP A 44 -5.82 -10.24 -4.30
C ASP A 44 -4.54 -10.69 -3.57
N LYS A 45 -3.62 -11.35 -4.29
CA LYS A 45 -2.31 -11.70 -3.75
C LYS A 45 -1.50 -10.47 -3.38
N VAL A 46 -1.49 -9.44 -4.24
CA VAL A 46 -0.82 -8.17 -3.97
C VAL A 46 -1.42 -7.48 -2.75
N ILE A 47 -2.75 -7.38 -2.68
CA ILE A 47 -3.46 -6.81 -1.53
C ILE A 47 -3.08 -7.54 -0.25
N LYS A 48 -3.10 -8.88 -0.24
CA LYS A 48 -2.74 -9.68 0.92
C LYS A 48 -1.30 -9.42 1.39
N ASN A 49 -0.36 -9.32 0.45
CA ASN A 49 1.03 -9.05 0.76
C ASN A 49 1.24 -7.64 1.34
N ILE A 50 0.66 -6.61 0.70
CA ILE A 50 0.71 -5.23 1.19
C ILE A 50 0.08 -5.14 2.57
N LYS A 51 -1.09 -5.76 2.77
CA LYS A 51 -1.79 -5.79 4.05
C LYS A 51 -0.95 -6.40 5.15
N TYR A 52 -0.29 -7.52 4.87
CA TYR A 52 0.61 -8.20 5.80
C TYR A 52 1.80 -7.32 6.19
N ASP A 53 2.50 -6.74 5.22
CA ASP A 53 3.69 -5.92 5.49
C ASP A 53 3.35 -4.63 6.24
N LEU A 54 2.24 -3.97 5.88
CA LEU A 54 1.77 -2.79 6.60
C LEU A 54 1.34 -3.12 8.03
N SER A 55 0.64 -4.24 8.25
CA SER A 55 0.25 -4.69 9.59
C SER A 55 1.50 -4.99 10.44
N LYS A 56 2.46 -5.73 9.87
CA LYS A 56 3.74 -6.04 10.52
C LYS A 56 4.51 -4.78 10.90
N LEU A 57 4.58 -3.80 9.99
CA LEU A 57 5.21 -2.51 10.25
C LEU A 57 4.48 -1.75 11.37
N ARG A 58 3.15 -1.66 11.31
CA ARG A 58 2.32 -0.99 12.33
C ARG A 58 2.61 -1.55 13.72
N HIS A 59 2.67 -2.88 13.84
CA HIS A 59 2.96 -3.55 15.11
C HIS A 59 4.40 -3.32 15.56
N LYS A 60 5.38 -3.46 14.67
CA LYS A 60 6.81 -3.26 14.98
C LYS A 60 7.11 -1.84 15.47
N GLU A 61 6.59 -0.83 14.76
CA GLU A 61 6.84 0.58 15.03
C GLU A 61 5.83 1.21 16.02
N LYS A 62 4.90 0.40 16.53
CA LYS A 62 3.82 0.78 17.46
C LYS A 62 3.07 2.02 17.00
N TYR A 63 2.64 2.03 15.74
CA TYR A 63 1.85 3.13 15.19
C TYR A 63 0.45 3.13 15.80
N GLY A 64 0.13 4.17 16.57
CA GLY A 64 -1.22 4.45 17.05
C GLY A 64 -2.13 4.97 15.92
N VAL A 65 -3.34 5.41 16.28
CA VAL A 65 -4.40 5.82 15.32
C VAL A 65 -3.89 6.82 14.27
N TYR A 66 -3.18 7.87 14.69
CA TYR A 66 -2.64 8.88 13.78
C TYR A 66 -1.54 8.32 12.85
N GLY A 67 -0.66 7.47 13.38
CA GLY A 67 0.39 6.82 12.59
C GLY A 67 -0.20 5.90 11.51
N LYS A 68 -1.23 5.13 11.86
CA LYS A 68 -2.01 4.31 10.91
C LYS A 68 -2.68 5.18 9.84
N ALA A 69 -3.38 6.24 10.23
CA ALA A 69 -4.05 7.12 9.28
C ALA A 69 -3.06 7.77 8.30
N LYS A 70 -1.91 8.23 8.80
CA LYS A 70 -0.84 8.77 7.97
C LYS A 70 -0.26 7.71 7.04
N LEU A 71 0.01 6.50 7.54
CA LEU A 71 0.52 5.38 6.74
C LEU A 71 -0.44 5.05 5.58
N LEU A 72 -1.74 4.92 5.84
CA LEU A 72 -2.75 4.66 4.82
C LEU A 72 -2.84 5.80 3.79
N LYS A 73 -2.76 7.05 4.23
CA LYS A 73 -2.73 8.21 3.32
C LYS A 73 -1.52 8.17 2.39
N GLU A 74 -0.34 7.86 2.91
CA GLU A 74 0.87 7.76 2.10
C GLU A 74 0.80 6.58 1.13
N VAL A 75 0.26 5.43 1.55
CA VAL A 75 0.00 4.29 0.66
C VAL A 75 -0.95 4.69 -0.47
N GLN A 76 -2.05 5.37 -0.17
CA GLN A 76 -2.98 5.86 -1.18
C GLN A 76 -2.31 6.82 -2.16
N ASN A 77 -1.50 7.76 -1.68
CA ASN A 77 -0.74 8.67 -2.55
C ASN A 77 0.19 7.88 -3.49
N CYS A 78 0.90 6.87 -2.98
CA CYS A 78 1.75 6.02 -3.81
C CYS A 78 0.96 5.23 -4.85
N LEU A 79 -0.23 4.71 -4.48
CA LEU A 79 -1.11 4.03 -5.43
C LEU A 79 -1.64 4.99 -6.51
N ASN A 80 -1.96 6.24 -6.17
CA ASN A 80 -2.40 7.25 -7.13
C ASN A 80 -1.29 7.68 -8.10
N GLU A 81 -0.01 7.52 -7.71
CA GLU A 81 1.14 7.72 -8.59
C GLU A 81 1.36 6.51 -9.54
N THR A 82 0.65 5.40 -9.36
CA THR A 82 0.71 4.25 -10.27
C THR A 82 -0.29 4.37 -11.41
N GLU A 83 -0.10 3.59 -12.47
CA GLU A 83 -1.02 3.55 -13.61
C GLU A 83 -2.29 2.70 -13.38
N LEU A 84 -2.62 2.36 -12.13
CA LEU A 84 -3.83 1.60 -11.81
C LEU A 84 -5.08 2.47 -11.97
N THR A 85 -6.21 1.85 -12.28
CA THR A 85 -7.49 2.56 -12.32
C THR A 85 -7.94 2.96 -10.92
N GLU A 86 -8.71 4.05 -10.82
CA GLU A 86 -9.27 4.51 -9.54
C GLU A 86 -10.08 3.42 -8.83
N GLU A 87 -10.82 2.60 -9.58
CA GLU A 87 -11.59 1.48 -9.06
C GLU A 87 -10.68 0.42 -8.41
N THR A 88 -9.55 0.11 -9.05
CA THR A 88 -8.57 -0.84 -8.51
C THR A 88 -7.94 -0.29 -7.22
N ILE A 89 -7.60 1.00 -7.21
CA ILE A 89 -7.04 1.68 -6.03
C ILE A 89 -8.06 1.69 -4.89
N ALA A 90 -9.33 2.00 -5.18
CA ALA A 90 -10.40 1.98 -4.19
C ALA A 90 -10.60 0.59 -3.58
N ARG A 91 -10.55 -0.47 -4.39
CA ARG A 91 -10.59 -1.87 -3.93
C ARG A 91 -9.41 -2.17 -2.99
N ILE A 92 -8.18 -1.84 -3.39
CA ILE A 92 -6.99 -2.04 -2.54
C ILE A 92 -7.16 -1.30 -1.21
N MET A 93 -7.52 -0.01 -1.24
CA MET A 93 -7.65 0.81 -0.04
C MET A 93 -8.74 0.32 0.91
N LYS A 94 -9.87 -0.17 0.39
CA LYS A 94 -10.95 -0.78 1.18
C LYS A 94 -10.44 -1.96 2.01
N GLU A 95 -9.63 -2.82 1.40
CA GLU A 95 -9.07 -4.00 2.08
C GLU A 95 -7.99 -3.64 3.11
N LEU A 96 -7.24 -2.56 2.86
CA LEU A 96 -6.18 -2.08 3.75
C LEU A 96 -6.72 -1.28 4.95
N PHE A 97 -7.95 -0.77 4.93
CA PHE A 97 -8.47 0.06 6.02
C PHE A 97 -8.42 -0.64 7.40
N TYR A 98 -8.49 -1.97 7.43
CA TYR A 98 -8.53 -2.80 8.64
C TYR A 98 -7.15 -3.23 9.17
N ILE A 99 -6.04 -2.73 8.59
CA ILE A 99 -4.68 -3.05 9.07
C ILE A 99 -4.36 -2.52 10.45
#